data_AF-A0A7C1V9P3-F1
#
_entry.id   AF-A0A7C1V9P3-F1
#
_cell.length_a   1.000
_cell.length_b   1.000
_cell.length_c   1.000
_cell.angle_alpha   90.00
_cell.angle_beta   90.00
_cell.angle_gamma   90.00
#
_symmetry.space_group_name_H-M   'P 1'
#
loop_
_entity.id
_entity.type
_entity.pdbx_description
1 polymer ?
#
loop_
_entity_poly.entity_id
_entity_poly.type
_entity_poly.pdbx_seq_one_letter_code
_entity_poly.pdbx_strand_id
1 'polypeptide(L)'
;MQKYYICPECRGHLKVGEYIIFTVSNQKDESGLVLLHPQLGNYESIKHPTFNYKKGEILDFHCPLCSVSLVSQYDKNLVRVVMMDKDKKEYDIYFSRIAGEMSTYKVAEDSSVMQTGEHSHRYTYFKIPEEVRKYLHKA
;
A
#
# COMPACT_ATOMS: atom_id res chain seq x y z
N MET A 1 8.87 -12.38 -13.87
CA MET A 1 7.53 -12.13 -14.46
C MET A 1 7.18 -10.66 -14.25
N GLN A 2 6.73 -9.96 -15.29
CA GLN A 2 6.46 -8.53 -15.21
C GLN A 2 5.14 -8.28 -14.45
N LYS A 3 5.21 -7.44 -13.42
CA LYS A 3 4.06 -6.97 -12.64
C LYS A 3 4.06 -5.45 -12.71
N TYR A 4 2.90 -4.86 -12.92
CA TYR A 4 2.73 -3.41 -12.91
C TYR A 4 2.06 -2.99 -11.61
N TYR A 5 2.46 -1.84 -11.09
CA TYR A 5 1.80 -1.19 -9.96
C TYR A 5 1.26 0.14 -10.44
N ILE A 6 -0.01 0.37 -10.14
CA ILE A 6 -0.82 1.41 -10.76
C ILE A 6 -1.54 2.18 -9.65
N CYS A 7 -1.61 3.50 -9.81
CA CYS A 7 -2.41 4.34 -8.95
C CYS A 7 -3.91 4.03 -9.15
N PRO A 8 -4.69 3.80 -8.08
CA PRO A 8 -6.12 3.52 -8.20
C PRO A 8 -6.91 4.68 -8.82
N GLU A 9 -6.45 5.92 -8.66
CA GLU A 9 -7.16 7.13 -9.09
C GLU A 9 -6.79 7.55 -10.51
N CYS A 10 -5.52 7.87 -10.77
CA CYS A 10 -5.09 8.39 -12.08
C CYS A 10 -4.69 7.29 -13.07
N ARG A 11 -4.68 6.02 -12.63
CA ARG A 11 -4.22 4.86 -13.41
C ARG A 11 -2.79 4.96 -13.94
N GLY A 12 -1.99 5.88 -13.39
CA GLY A 12 -0.58 6.04 -13.73
C GLY A 12 0.30 4.93 -13.15
N HIS A 13 1.35 4.56 -13.88
CA HIS A 13 2.29 3.52 -13.48
C HIS A 13 3.25 4.02 -12.39
N LEU A 14 3.23 3.36 -11.23
CA LEU A 14 4.02 3.69 -10.04
C LEU A 14 5.35 2.92 -9.99
N LYS A 15 5.45 1.77 -10.68
CA LYS A 15 6.67 0.97 -10.75
C LYS A 15 7.56 1.47 -11.90
N VAL A 16 8.78 1.90 -11.56
CA VAL A 16 9.82 2.29 -12.52
C VAL A 16 11.11 1.53 -12.18
N GLY A 17 11.69 0.84 -13.16
CA GLY A 17 12.81 -0.07 -12.91
C GLY A 17 12.40 -1.16 -11.91
N GLU A 18 13.17 -1.33 -10.84
CA GLU A 18 12.96 -2.37 -9.83
C GLU A 18 12.10 -1.94 -8.64
N TYR A 19 11.67 -0.67 -8.57
CA TYR A 19 10.99 -0.13 -7.39
C TYR A 19 9.61 0.46 -7.71
N ILE A 20 8.73 0.45 -6.70
CA ILE A 20 7.49 1.21 -6.69
C ILE A 20 7.78 2.54 -6.00
N ILE A 21 7.48 3.66 -6.66
CA ILE A 21 7.83 4.99 -6.19
C ILE A 21 6.60 5.68 -5.60
N PHE A 22 6.77 6.27 -4.43
CA PHE A 22 5.75 7.05 -3.74
C PHE A 22 6.30 8.41 -3.31
N THR A 23 5.44 9.42 -3.33
CA THR A 23 5.64 10.63 -2.54
C THR A 23 5.13 10.34 -1.14
N VAL A 24 5.96 10.57 -0.12
CA VAL A 24 5.60 10.29 1.28
C VAL A 24 5.85 11.52 2.12
N SER A 25 4.87 11.85 2.96
CA SER A 25 4.97 12.92 3.95
C SER A 25 4.97 12.33 5.35
N ASN A 26 5.77 12.89 6.25
CA ASN A 26 5.83 12.49 7.66
C ASN A 26 4.95 13.40 8.53
N GLN A 27 4.91 13.17 9.85
CA GLN A 27 4.07 13.96 10.76
C GLN A 27 4.58 15.40 10.98
N LYS A 28 5.73 15.76 10.41
CA LYS A 28 6.31 17.10 10.46
C LYS A 28 6.12 17.86 9.13
N ASP A 29 5.27 17.34 8.25
CA ASP A 29 5.04 17.85 6.90
C ASP A 29 6.28 17.85 5.99
N GLU A 30 7.35 17.16 6.39
CA GLU A 30 8.49 16.93 5.51
C GLU A 30 8.08 15.88 4.47
N SER A 31 8.43 16.12 3.21
CA SER A 31 8.08 15.25 2.10
C SER A 31 9.33 14.69 1.41
N GLY A 32 9.25 13.43 0.98
CA GLY A 32 10.33 12.74 0.29
C GLY A 32 9.82 11.65 -0.63
N LEU A 33 10.72 11.14 -1.46
CA LEU A 33 10.45 9.93 -2.26
C LEU A 33 10.82 8.70 -1.45
N VAL A 34 9.91 7.73 -1.42
CA VAL A 34 10.14 6.40 -0.87
C VAL A 34 9.93 5.38 -1.97
N LEU A 35 10.93 4.52 -2.13
CA LEU A 35 10.96 3.44 -3.11
C LEU A 35 10.78 2.14 -2.37
N LEU A 36 9.72 1.39 -2.70
CA LEU A 36 9.43 0.09 -2.10
C LEU A 36 9.75 -1.04 -3.07
N HIS A 37 10.19 -2.18 -2.53
CA HIS A 37 10.37 -3.39 -3.32
C HIS A 37 9.00 -3.95 -3.77
N PRO A 38 8.82 -4.35 -5.05
CA PRO A 38 7.53 -4.78 -5.60
C PRO A 38 7.13 -6.21 -5.18
N GLN A 39 8.07 -7.02 -4.70
CA GLN A 39 7.74 -8.36 -4.20
C GLN A 39 6.96 -8.28 -2.89
N LEU A 40 5.74 -8.80 -2.87
CA LEU A 40 4.93 -8.90 -1.65
C LEU A 40 5.67 -9.70 -0.58
N GLY A 41 5.71 -9.17 0.64
CA GLY A 41 6.48 -9.73 1.75
C GLY A 41 7.95 -9.28 1.79
N ASN A 42 8.44 -8.53 0.80
CA ASN A 42 9.70 -7.80 0.90
C ASN A 42 9.42 -6.37 1.38
N TYR A 43 9.98 -6.00 2.53
CA TYR A 43 9.77 -4.71 3.19
C TYR A 43 11.01 -3.79 3.11
N GLU A 44 11.97 -4.13 2.26
CA GLU A 44 13.07 -3.25 1.92
C GLU A 44 12.54 -1.97 1.27
N SER A 45 13.10 -0.84 1.70
CA SER A 45 12.74 0.47 1.19
C SER A 45 13.98 1.34 1.05
N ILE A 46 13.94 2.23 0.04
CA ILE A 46 14.98 3.22 -0.21
C ILE A 46 14.35 4.59 -0.08
N LYS A 47 15.07 5.50 0.57
CA LYS A 47 14.71 6.91 0.74
C LYS A 47 15.96 7.75 0.71
N HIS A 48 15.81 9.05 0.45
CA HIS A 48 16.94 9.96 0.63
C HIS A 48 17.38 9.98 2.11
N PRO A 49 18.69 10.00 2.44
CA PRO A 49 19.17 9.96 3.82
C PRO A 49 18.65 11.10 4.71
N THR A 50 18.30 12.24 4.12
CA THR A 50 17.76 13.39 4.87
C THR A 50 16.29 13.26 5.23
N PHE A 51 15.53 12.41 4.53
CA PHE A 51 14.11 12.19 4.84
C PHE A 51 14.00 11.21 6.01
N ASN A 52 13.72 11.72 7.21
CA ASN A 52 13.78 10.93 8.44
C ASN A 52 12.41 10.80 9.11
N TYR A 53 12.13 9.60 9.59
CA TYR A 53 10.93 9.27 10.37
C TYR A 53 11.27 8.16 11.36
N LYS A 54 10.50 8.05 12.44
CA LYS A 54 10.73 7.06 13.50
C LYS A 54 9.92 5.80 13.25
N LYS A 55 10.38 4.65 13.77
CA LYS A 55 9.57 3.43 13.82
C LYS A 55 8.29 3.71 14.60
N GLY A 56 7.15 3.26 14.08
CA GLY A 56 5.81 3.52 14.64
C GLY A 56 5.19 4.85 14.17
N GLU A 57 5.92 5.69 13.45
CA GLU A 57 5.37 6.92 12.87
C GLU A 57 4.41 6.58 11.72
N ILE A 58 3.31 7.32 11.64
CA ILE A 58 2.34 7.17 10.56
C ILE A 58 2.78 8.04 9.39
N LEU A 59 2.97 7.44 8.23
CA LEU A 59 3.39 8.12 7.01
C LEU A 59 2.21 8.28 6.04
N ASP A 60 2.13 9.42 5.37
CA ASP A 60 1.09 9.68 4.36
C ASP A 60 1.65 9.43 2.96
N PHE A 61 1.17 8.35 2.33
CA PHE A 61 1.56 7.97 0.98
C PHE A 61 0.66 8.64 -0.05
N HIS A 62 1.30 9.23 -1.05
CA HIS A 62 0.66 9.92 -2.15
C HIS A 62 1.18 9.40 -3.49
N CYS A 63 0.34 9.50 -4.51
CA CYS A 63 0.74 9.22 -5.87
C CYS A 63 1.76 10.28 -6.34
N PRO A 64 2.94 9.90 -6.88
CA PRO A 64 3.90 10.87 -7.42
C PRO A 64 3.43 11.55 -8.72
N LEU A 65 2.37 11.04 -9.37
CA LEU A 65 1.87 11.55 -10.66
C LEU A 65 0.70 12.52 -10.51
N CYS A 66 -0.23 12.27 -9.59
CA CYS A 66 -1.41 13.11 -9.39
C CYS A 66 -1.55 13.65 -7.96
N SER A 67 -0.59 13.38 -7.07
CA SER A 67 -0.56 13.85 -5.67
C SER A 67 -1.72 13.40 -4.79
N VAL A 68 -2.63 12.55 -5.30
CA VAL A 68 -3.75 12.03 -4.51
C VAL A 68 -3.24 11.14 -3.36
N SER A 69 -3.92 11.21 -2.23
CA SER A 69 -3.69 10.31 -1.11
C SER A 69 -4.03 8.88 -1.52
N LEU A 70 -3.13 7.94 -1.21
CA LEU A 70 -3.32 6.51 -1.47
C LEU A 70 -3.82 5.77 -0.23
N VAL A 71 -4.25 6.50 0.80
CA VAL A 71 -4.77 5.93 2.04
C VAL A 71 -6.05 5.18 1.74
N SER A 72 -6.15 3.96 2.28
CA SER A 72 -7.29 3.08 2.08
C SER A 72 -8.53 3.64 2.76
N GLN A 73 -9.66 3.52 2.07
CA GLN A 73 -10.99 3.78 2.64
C GLN A 73 -11.41 2.74 3.71
N TYR A 74 -10.72 1.60 3.77
CA TYR A 74 -11.05 0.51 4.70
C TYR A 74 -10.40 0.67 6.07
N ASP A 75 -9.16 1.15 6.10
CA ASP A 75 -8.41 1.40 7.32
C ASP A 75 -7.42 2.53 7.07
N LYS A 76 -7.44 3.54 7.95
CA LYS A 76 -6.59 4.73 7.82
C LYS A 76 -5.10 4.41 7.94
N ASN A 77 -4.72 3.25 8.48
CA ASN A 77 -3.33 2.81 8.57
C ASN A 77 -2.87 2.02 7.33
N LEU A 78 -3.77 1.72 6.40
CA LEU A 78 -3.44 1.01 5.18
C LEU A 78 -3.37 1.95 3.98
N VAL A 79 -2.50 1.64 3.04
CA VAL A 79 -2.37 2.28 1.73
C VAL A 79 -2.82 1.28 0.67
N ARG A 80 -3.53 1.75 -0.36
CA ARG A 80 -4.05 0.95 -1.47
C ARG A 80 -3.35 1.31 -2.77
N VAL A 81 -2.86 0.29 -3.48
CA VAL A 81 -2.42 0.39 -4.89
C VAL A 81 -2.96 -0.78 -5.69
N VAL A 82 -3.06 -0.62 -7.00
CA VAL A 82 -3.50 -1.70 -7.89
C VAL A 82 -2.27 -2.40 -8.46
N MET A 83 -2.20 -3.73 -8.33
CA MET A 83 -1.22 -4.56 -9.01
C MET A 83 -1.88 -5.25 -10.20
N MET A 84 -1.26 -5.13 -11.37
CA MET A 84 -1.70 -5.81 -12.59
C MET A 84 -0.66 -6.86 -12.98
N ASP A 85 -1.13 -8.09 -13.21
CA ASP A 85 -0.29 -9.17 -13.69
C ASP A 85 -0.17 -9.18 -15.24
N LYS A 86 0.57 -10.17 -15.76
CA LYS A 86 0.77 -10.36 -17.20
C LYS A 86 -0.50 -10.67 -17.98
N ASP A 87 -1.51 -11.24 -17.32
CA ASP A 87 -2.78 -11.65 -17.92
C ASP A 87 -3.82 -10.50 -17.79
N LYS A 88 -3.35 -9.30 -17.43
CA LYS A 88 -4.15 -8.09 -17.14
C LYS A 88 -5.15 -8.27 -16.01
N LYS A 89 -4.94 -9.26 -15.13
CA LYS A 89 -5.74 -9.39 -13.92
C LYS A 89 -5.28 -8.37 -12.90
N GLU A 90 -6.24 -7.67 -12.33
CA GLU A 90 -6.01 -6.66 -11.30
C GLU A 90 -6.19 -7.26 -9.91
N TYR A 91 -5.38 -6.75 -8.99
CA TYR A 91 -5.41 -7.09 -7.59
C TYR A 91 -5.23 -5.82 -6.79
N ASP A 92 -6.06 -5.63 -5.77
CA ASP A 92 -5.82 -4.58 -4.80
C ASP A 92 -4.73 -5.03 -3.83
N ILE A 93 -3.69 -4.21 -3.71
CA ILE A 93 -2.62 -4.39 -2.76
C ILE A 93 -2.79 -3.36 -1.65
N TYR A 94 -2.93 -3.87 -0.43
CA TYR A 94 -2.94 -3.06 0.79
C TYR A 94 -1.66 -3.28 1.57
N PHE A 95 -1.04 -2.22 2.07
CA PHE A 95 0.10 -2.33 2.97
C PHE A 95 0.06 -1.28 4.06
N SER A 96 0.69 -1.56 5.20
CA SER A 96 0.72 -0.60 6.31
C SER A 96 1.55 0.62 5.98
N ARG A 97 1.01 1.78 6.36
CA ARG A 97 1.67 3.08 6.29
C ARG A 97 2.44 3.43 7.56
N ILE A 98 2.38 2.56 8.56
CA ILE A 98 3.11 2.72 9.83
C ILE A 98 4.56 2.29 9.62
N ALA A 99 5.50 3.20 9.85
CA ALA A 99 6.92 2.95 9.66
C ALA A 99 7.41 1.75 10.49
N GLY A 100 7.97 0.76 9.81
CA GLY A 100 8.48 -0.48 10.41
C GLY A 100 7.40 -1.52 10.73
N GLU A 101 6.14 -1.28 10.35
CA GLU A 101 5.11 -2.31 10.35
C GLU A 101 5.13 -3.09 9.04
N MET A 102 5.23 -4.41 9.17
CA MET A 102 5.33 -5.35 8.04
C MET A 102 4.01 -6.08 7.87
N SER A 103 3.10 -5.51 7.09
CA SER A 103 1.85 -6.15 6.69
C SER A 103 1.52 -5.78 5.25
N THR A 104 1.19 -6.80 4.46
CA THR A 104 0.76 -6.62 3.07
C THR A 104 -0.31 -7.62 2.72
N TYR A 105 -1.36 -7.16 2.08
CA TYR A 105 -2.53 -7.92 1.66
C TYR A 105 -2.70 -7.78 0.16
N LYS A 106 -2.92 -8.90 -0.52
CA LYS A 106 -3.32 -8.96 -1.92
C LYS A 106 -4.75 -9.48 -1.96
N VAL A 107 -5.65 -8.68 -2.51
CA VAL A 107 -7.07 -9.00 -2.65
C VAL A 107 -7.39 -9.14 -4.13
N ALA A 108 -7.94 -10.28 -4.52
CA ALA A 108 -8.41 -10.53 -5.88
C ALA A 108 -9.90 -10.18 -6.04
N GLU A 109 -10.37 -10.15 -7.29
CA GLU A 109 -11.78 -9.87 -7.62
C GLU A 109 -12.77 -10.88 -7.00
N ASP A 110 -12.36 -12.13 -6.81
CA ASP A 110 -13.15 -13.18 -6.13
C ASP A 110 -13.10 -13.07 -4.60
N SER A 111 -12.60 -11.96 -4.08
CA SER A 111 -12.41 -11.68 -2.66
C SER A 111 -11.43 -12.61 -1.94
N SER A 112 -10.67 -13.43 -2.68
CA SER A 112 -9.56 -14.18 -2.09
C SER A 112 -8.47 -13.23 -1.60
N VAL A 113 -8.03 -13.46 -0.36
CA VAL A 113 -7.01 -12.64 0.30
C VAL A 113 -5.77 -13.47 0.56
N MET A 114 -4.63 -12.99 0.05
CA MET A 114 -3.31 -13.45 0.46
C MET A 114 -2.67 -12.39 1.36
N GLN A 115 -2.11 -12.81 2.50
CA GLN A 115 -1.47 -11.92 3.46
C GLN A 115 -0.01 -12.31 3.70
N THR A 116 0.85 -11.33 3.93
CA THR A 116 2.28 -11.50 4.21
C THR A 116 2.74 -10.50 5.27
N GLY A 117 3.84 -10.84 5.96
CA GLY A 117 4.44 -10.00 7.00
C GLY A 117 4.02 -10.37 8.42
N GLU A 118 4.91 -10.09 9.38
CA GLU A 118 4.75 -10.44 10.81
C GLU A 118 3.53 -9.76 11.45
N HIS A 119 3.15 -8.58 10.95
CA HIS A 119 2.07 -7.77 11.50
C HIS A 119 0.74 -7.99 10.75
N SER A 120 0.69 -8.94 9.82
CA SER A 120 -0.49 -9.21 9.00
C SER A 120 -1.72 -9.68 9.80
N HIS A 121 -1.51 -10.14 11.04
CA HIS A 121 -2.59 -10.52 11.94
C HIS A 121 -3.41 -9.34 12.48
N ARG A 122 -2.88 -8.10 12.44
CA ARG A 122 -3.46 -6.90 13.08
C ARG A 122 -4.73 -6.39 12.41
N TYR A 123 -4.86 -6.55 11.10
CA TYR A 123 -6.00 -6.02 10.35
C TYR A 123 -7.04 -7.12 10.11
N THR A 124 -8.20 -6.98 10.74
CA THR A 124 -9.28 -7.97 10.70
C THR A 124 -10.22 -7.80 9.51
N TYR A 125 -10.22 -6.62 8.86
CA TYR A 125 -11.10 -6.32 7.73
C TYR A 125 -11.08 -7.41 6.66
N PHE A 126 -9.89 -7.89 6.30
CA PHE A 126 -9.71 -8.92 5.27
C PHE A 126 -10.12 -10.34 5.71
N LYS A 127 -10.33 -10.56 7.01
CA LYS A 127 -10.81 -11.84 7.58
C LYS A 127 -12.33 -11.90 7.68
N ILE A 128 -13.01 -10.78 7.48
CA ILE A 128 -14.47 -10.68 7.60
C ILE A 128 -15.12 -11.08 6.26
N PRO A 129 -16.15 -11.95 6.27
CA PRO A 129 -16.92 -12.29 5.07
C PRO A 129 -17.49 -11.04 4.38
N GLU A 130 -17.54 -11.02 3.05
CA GLU A 130 -18.02 -9.87 2.27
C GLU A 130 -19.40 -9.38 2.71
N GLU A 131 -20.28 -10.31 3.03
CA GLU A 131 -21.65 -10.07 3.52
C GLU A 131 -21.70 -9.15 4.74
N VAL A 132 -20.65 -9.18 5.56
CA VAL A 132 -20.51 -8.41 6.80
C VAL A 132 -19.70 -7.12 6.57
N ARG A 133 -18.81 -7.08 5.57
CA ARG A 133 -17.96 -5.90 5.26
C ARG A 133 -18.79 -4.63 4.99
N LYS A 134 -19.96 -4.77 4.34
CA LYS A 134 -20.87 -3.65 4.03
C LYS A 134 -21.40 -2.90 5.26
N TYR A 135 -21.32 -3.50 6.45
CA TYR A 135 -21.78 -2.88 7.70
C TYR A 135 -20.66 -2.18 8.48
N LEU A 136 -19.40 -2.34 8.09
CA LEU A 136 -18.26 -1.72 8.77
C LEU A 136 -18.06 -0.25 8.37
N HIS A 137 -18.74 0.23 7.33
CA HIS A 137 -18.62 1.58 6.78
C HIS A 137 -19.54 2.63 7.43
N LYS A 138 -20.19 2.31 8.56
CA LYS A 138 -21.00 3.25 9.34
C LYS A 138 -20.46 3.39 10.76
N ALA A 139 -19.47 4.25 10.94
CA ALA A 139 -19.16 4.90 12.21
C ALA A 139 -18.58 6.28 11.93
#